data_AF-A0AAX4HLL1-F1
#
_entry.id   AF-A0AAX4HLL1-F1
#
_cell.length_a   1.000
_cell.length_b   1.000
_cell.length_c   1.000
_cell.angle_alpha   90.00
_cell.angle_beta   90.00
_cell.angle_gamma   90.00
#
_symmetry.space_group_name_H-M   'P 1'
#
loop_
_entity.id
_entity.type
_entity.pdbx_description
1 polymer ?
#
loop_
_entity_poly.entity_id
_entity_poly.type
_entity_poly.pdbx_seq_one_letter_code
_entity_poly.pdbx_strand_id
1 'polypeptide(L)'
;MAKITEKQIVFTEHFKRLVLDSLIEGMTREETFNRTLGVNCFDKKFVDTCLGRWRRKVRAVGDLHPEKKGRRKSLENMTFEEMKAEIAYQKEVIAHLKKLKGLADDEL
;
A
#
# COMPACT_ATOMS: atom_id res chain seq x y z
N MET A 1 -21.06 -17.54 1.71
CA MET A 1 -19.73 -17.88 1.15
C MET A 1 -18.84 -16.65 1.25
N ALA A 2 -17.71 -16.73 1.97
CA ALA A 2 -16.79 -15.61 2.10
C ALA A 2 -16.08 -15.36 0.77
N LYS A 3 -16.25 -14.18 0.16
CA LYS A 3 -15.47 -13.76 -1.01
C LYS A 3 -14.05 -13.47 -0.54
N ILE A 4 -13.12 -14.37 -0.84
CA ILE A 4 -11.69 -14.10 -0.64
C ILE A 4 -11.30 -13.01 -1.64
N THR A 5 -10.80 -11.88 -1.14
CA THR A 5 -10.36 -10.76 -1.98
C THR A 5 -8.85 -10.79 -2.13
N GLU A 6 -8.31 -10.26 -3.24
CA GLU A 6 -6.86 -10.17 -3.49
C GLU A 6 -6.08 -9.49 -2.35
N LYS A 7 -6.76 -8.68 -1.54
CA LYS A 7 -6.20 -8.01 -0.36
C LYS A 7 -5.87 -8.96 0.80
N GLN A 8 -6.37 -10.19 0.79
CA GLN A 8 -6.17 -11.17 1.85
C GLN A 8 -4.96 -12.07 1.60
N ILE A 9 -4.46 -12.14 0.35
CA ILE A 9 -3.30 -12.94 0.01
C ILE A 9 -2.04 -12.09 0.21
N VAL A 10 -1.23 -12.48 1.20
CA VAL A 10 0.03 -11.79 1.52
C VAL A 10 1.20 -12.70 1.15
N PHE A 11 1.96 -12.30 0.13
CA PHE A 11 3.18 -13.00 -0.24
C PHE A 11 4.37 -12.51 0.58
N THR A 12 5.26 -13.44 0.92
CA THR A 12 6.54 -13.13 1.57
C THR A 12 7.40 -12.29 0.63
N GLU A 13 8.31 -11.51 1.19
CA GLU A 13 9.22 -10.70 0.39
C GLU A 13 10.20 -11.55 -0.41
N HIS A 14 10.70 -12.63 0.20
CA HIS A 14 11.58 -13.58 -0.47
C HIS A 14 10.94 -14.09 -1.76
N PHE A 15 9.66 -14.49 -1.70
CA PHE A 15 8.91 -14.90 -2.89
C PHE A 15 8.82 -13.78 -3.94
N LYS A 16 8.46 -12.56 -3.52
CA LYS A 16 8.31 -11.43 -4.45
C LYS A 16 9.61 -11.13 -5.19
N ARG A 17 10.74 -11.15 -4.50
CA ARG A 17 12.07 -10.95 -5.11
C ARG A 17 12.37 -12.07 -6.08
N LEU A 18 12.20 -13.32 -5.65
CA LEU A 18 12.51 -14.50 -6.46
C LEU A 18 11.72 -14.47 -7.79
N VAL A 19 10.43 -14.14 -7.76
CA VAL A 19 9.60 -14.07 -8.97
C VAL A 19 9.91 -12.84 -9.84
N LEU A 20 10.35 -11.73 -9.24
CA LEU A 20 10.75 -10.55 -10.00
C LEU A 20 12.09 -10.75 -10.72
N ASP A 21 13.01 -11.48 -10.08
CA ASP A 21 14.37 -11.74 -10.58
C ASP A 21 14.42 -12.98 -11.49
N SER A 22 13.45 -13.88 -11.37
CA SER A 22 13.37 -15.07 -12.21
C SER A 22 13.00 -14.70 -13.65
N LEU A 23 14.01 -14.66 -14.53
CA LEU A 23 13.83 -14.94 -15.95
C LEU A 23 14.14 -16.43 -16.16
N ILE A 24 13.11 -17.26 -16.18
CA ILE A 24 13.26 -18.64 -16.65
C ILE A 24 12.96 -18.62 -18.15
N GLU A 25 13.98 -18.86 -18.98
CA GLU A 25 13.81 -18.95 -20.42
C GLU A 25 12.72 -19.98 -20.78
N GLY A 26 11.79 -19.57 -21.63
CA GLY A 26 10.70 -20.44 -22.11
C GLY A 26 9.48 -20.55 -21.19
N MET A 27 9.48 -19.97 -19.98
CA MET A 27 8.28 -19.91 -19.13
C MET A 27 7.63 -18.53 -19.14
N THR A 28 6.31 -18.54 -19.15
CA THR A 28 5.52 -17.34 -18.91
C THR A 28 5.64 -16.90 -17.45
N ARG A 29 5.32 -15.63 -17.18
CA ARG A 29 5.31 -15.09 -15.82
C ARG A 29 4.30 -15.82 -14.93
N GLU A 30 3.16 -16.21 -15.49
CA GLU A 30 2.12 -16.97 -14.81
C GLU A 30 2.64 -18.35 -14.37
N GLU A 31 3.24 -19.10 -15.29
CA GLU A 31 3.82 -20.41 -14.98
C GLU A 31 4.92 -20.29 -13.94
N THR A 32 5.80 -19.28 -14.06
CA THR A 32 6.88 -19.06 -13.10
C THR A 32 6.32 -18.73 -11.70
N PHE A 33 5.30 -17.87 -11.62
CA PHE A 33 4.67 -17.48 -10.36
C PHE A 33 4.01 -18.67 -9.66
N ASN A 34 3.20 -19.43 -10.40
CA ASN A 34 2.49 -20.61 -9.93
C ASN A 34 3.47 -21.72 -9.51
N ARG A 35 4.46 -22.02 -10.36
CA ARG A 35 5.50 -23.03 -10.10
C ARG A 35 6.33 -22.71 -8.86
N THR A 36 6.68 -21.45 -8.67
CA THR A 36 7.46 -21.00 -7.50
C THR A 36 6.69 -21.21 -6.19
N LEU A 37 5.36 -21.10 -6.22
CA LEU A 37 4.49 -21.40 -5.07
C LEU A 37 4.09 -22.86 -4.95
N GLY A 38 4.36 -23.68 -5.97
CA GLY A 38 3.84 -25.05 -6.05
C GLY A 38 2.31 -25.12 -6.20
N VAL A 39 1.69 -24.10 -6.80
CA VAL A 39 0.24 -24.03 -7.04
C VAL A 39 -0.05 -23.83 -8.53
N ASN A 40 -1.32 -23.96 -8.94
CA ASN A 40 -1.74 -23.70 -10.32
C ASN A 40 -3.11 -23.02 -10.38
N CYS A 41 -3.34 -22.03 -9.52
CA CYS A 41 -4.65 -21.40 -9.35
C CYS A 41 -4.68 -19.90 -9.65
N PHE A 42 -3.52 -19.26 -9.85
CA PHE A 42 -3.45 -17.85 -10.18
C PHE A 42 -3.44 -17.66 -11.68
N ASP A 43 -4.38 -16.87 -12.18
CA ASP A 43 -4.46 -16.55 -13.60
C ASP A 43 -3.44 -15.47 -13.99
N LYS A 44 -3.20 -15.35 -15.30
CA LYS A 44 -2.35 -14.31 -15.88
C LYS A 44 -2.66 -12.92 -15.35
N LYS A 45 -3.94 -12.55 -15.25
CA LYS A 45 -4.38 -11.20 -14.88
C LYS A 45 -4.01 -10.87 -13.44
N PHE A 46 -4.21 -11.81 -12.51
CA PHE A 46 -3.81 -11.68 -11.12
C PHE A 46 -2.29 -11.56 -10.99
N VAL A 47 -1.55 -12.41 -11.71
CA VAL A 47 -0.08 -12.41 -11.69
C VAL A 47 0.45 -11.07 -12.23
N ASP A 48 -0.01 -10.61 -13.39
CA ASP A 48 0.42 -9.35 -13.98
C ASP A 48 0.09 -8.15 -13.08
N THR A 49 -1.05 -8.17 -12.40
CA THR A 49 -1.45 -7.13 -11.44
C THR A 49 -0.50 -7.11 -10.23
N CYS A 50 -0.17 -8.27 -9.67
CA CYS A 50 0.78 -8.39 -8.56
C CYS A 50 2.18 -7.90 -8.95
N LEU A 51 2.71 -8.40 -10.06
CA LEU A 51 4.04 -8.04 -10.55
C LEU A 51 4.11 -6.54 -10.90
N GLY A 52 3.07 -5.99 -11.53
CA GLY A 52 2.97 -4.56 -11.83
C GLY A 52 3.03 -3.71 -10.56
N ARG A 53 2.29 -4.09 -9.52
CA ARG A 53 2.31 -3.40 -8.22
C ARG A 53 3.68 -3.46 -7.56
N TRP A 54 4.33 -4.62 -7.54
CA TRP A 54 5.64 -4.79 -6.92
C TRP A 54 6.73 -4.02 -7.66
N ARG A 55 6.76 -4.08 -9.00
CA ARG A 55 7.69 -3.29 -9.83
C ARG A 55 7.49 -1.79 -9.65
N ARG A 56 6.25 -1.33 -9.54
CA ARG A 56 5.97 0.09 -9.25
C ARG A 56 6.50 0.49 -7.88
N LYS A 57 6.32 -0.36 -6.87
CA LYS A 57 6.82 -0.12 -5.52
C LYS A 57 8.35 -0.05 -5.47
N VAL A 58 9.03 -1.01 -6.09
CA VAL A 58 10.51 -1.00 -6.21
C VAL A 58 10.98 0.26 -6.92
N ARG A 59 10.32 0.69 -8.01
CA ARG A 59 10.68 1.95 -8.69
C ARG A 59 10.45 3.20 -7.85
N ALA A 60 9.44 3.21 -6.99
CA ALA A 60 9.09 4.39 -6.19
C ALA A 60 9.92 4.50 -4.90
N VAL A 61 10.20 3.38 -4.22
CA VAL A 61 10.78 3.35 -2.86
C VAL A 61 12.15 2.66 -2.84
N GLY A 62 12.51 1.91 -3.88
CA GLY A 62 13.72 1.08 -3.91
C GLY A 62 13.58 -0.26 -3.18
N ASP A 63 12.44 -0.52 -2.53
CA ASP A 63 12.25 -1.71 -1.68
C ASP A 63 10.80 -2.23 -1.71
N LEU A 64 10.64 -3.52 -1.44
CA LEU A 64 9.37 -4.21 -1.26
C LEU A 64 8.88 -4.18 0.19
N HIS A 65 9.71 -3.78 1.15
CA HIS A 65 9.31 -3.64 2.55
C HIS A 65 8.09 -2.73 2.69
N PRO A 66 7.06 -3.12 3.46
CA PRO A 66 6.01 -2.18 3.84
C PRO A 66 6.69 -1.01 4.54
N GLU A 67 6.34 0.22 4.13
CA GLU A 67 6.77 1.39 4.88
C GLU A 67 6.32 1.18 6.33
N LYS A 68 7.28 1.23 7.25
CA LYS A 68 6.96 1.34 8.67
C LYS A 68 6.26 2.68 8.82
N LYS A 69 4.93 2.70 8.71
CA LYS A 69 4.14 3.83 9.19
C LYS A 69 4.47 3.93 10.67
N GLY A 70 5.31 4.90 11.02
CA GLY A 70 5.63 5.19 12.42
C GLY A 70 4.31 5.30 13.16
N ARG A 71 4.17 4.56 14.27
CA ARG A 71 3.02 4.74 15.15
C ARG A 71 3.07 6.20 15.59
N ARG A 72 2.06 6.99 15.23
CA ARG A 72 1.95 8.36 15.74
C ARG A 72 2.07 8.28 17.25
N LYS A 73 2.91 9.15 17.82
CA LYS A 73 3.12 9.24 19.27
C LYS A 73 1.74 9.38 19.93
N SER A 74 1.48 8.63 21.01
CA SER A 74 0.28 8.85 21.82
C SER A 74 0.27 10.32 22.26
N LEU A 75 -0.91 10.95 22.32
CA LEU A 75 -1.05 12.33 22.82
C LEU A 75 -0.44 12.47 24.23
N GLU A 76 -0.56 11.42 25.05
CA GLU A 76 -0.01 11.35 26.41
C GLU A 76 1.53 11.37 26.45
N ASN A 77 2.18 11.02 25.34
CA ASN A 77 3.63 10.98 25.21
C ASN A 77 4.18 12.18 24.42
N MET A 78 3.34 13.13 24.02
CA MET A 78 3.78 14.35 23.34
C MET A 78 4.31 15.37 24.34
N THR A 79 5.37 16.07 23.96
CA THR A 79 5.84 17.26 24.66
C THR A 79 4.84 18.40 24.47
N PHE A 80 4.91 19.40 25.34
CA PHE A 80 4.05 20.59 25.25
C PHE A 80 4.15 21.31 23.89
N GLU A 81 5.35 21.39 23.32
CA GLU A 81 5.58 22.02 22.01
C GLU A 81 5.06 21.16 20.85
N GLU A 82 5.20 19.82 20.93
CA GLU A 82 4.57 18.90 19.96
C GLU A 82 3.04 19.02 20.00
N MET A 83 2.43 19.12 21.19
CA MET A 83 0.98 19.31 21.33
C MET A 83 0.51 20.65 20.77
N LYS A 84 1.24 21.75 21.02
CA LYS A 84 0.91 23.05 20.43
C LYS A 84 0.92 23.01 18.91
N ALA A 85 1.95 22.40 18.32
CA ALA A 85 2.07 22.28 16.87
C ALA A 85 0.92 21.46 16.27
N GLU A 86 0.57 20.33 16.90
CA GLU A 86 -0.56 19.50 16.48
C GLU A 86 -1.90 20.25 16.60
N ILE A 87 -2.12 21.00 17.68
CA ILE A 87 -3.32 21.83 17.85
C ILE A 87 -3.41 22.91 16.77
N ALA A 88 -2.29 23.58 16.45
CA ALA A 88 -2.25 24.60 15.40
C ALA A 88 -2.61 24.00 14.04
N TYR A 89 -2.00 22.86 13.69
CA TYR A 89 -2.32 22.13 12.47
C TYR A 89 -3.80 21.73 12.40
N GLN A 90 -4.35 21.18 13.48
CA GLN A 90 -5.76 20.79 13.53
C GLN A 90 -6.70 22.00 13.36
N LYS A 91 -6.36 23.16 13.92
CA LYS A 91 -7.13 24.40 13.73
C LYS A 91 -7.15 24.84 12.27
N GLU A 92 -6.01 24.76 11.57
CA GLU A 92 -5.92 25.08 10.14
C GLU A 92 -6.76 24.12 9.30
N VAL A 93 -6.66 22.81 9.57
CA VAL A 93 -7.47 21.79 8.88
C VAL A 93 -8.96 22.03 9.10
N ILE A 94 -9.39 22.34 10.34
CA ILE A 94 -10.79 22.65 10.64
C ILE A 94 -11.24 23.90 9.87
N ALA A 95 -10.43 24.96 9.84
CA ALA A 95 -10.76 26.18 9.12
C ALA A 95 -10.90 25.92 7.61
N HIS A 96 -10.00 25.14 7.04
CA HIS A 96 -10.05 24.73 5.64
C HIS A 96 -11.30 23.89 5.33
N LEU A 97 -11.62 22.90 6.16
CA LEU A 97 -12.81 22.06 5.98
C LEU A 97 -14.11 22.86 6.13
N LYS A 98 -14.17 23.80 7.08
CA LYS A 98 -15.31 24.72 7.22
C LYS A 98 -15.48 25.61 5.99
N LYS A 99 -14.39 26.12 5.42
CA LYS A 99 -14.42 26.92 4.19
C LYS A 99 -14.96 26.10 3.02
N LEU A 100 -14.50 24.86 2.86
CA LEU A 100 -15.02 23.96 1.82
C LEU A 100 -16.51 23.65 2.00
N LYS A 101 -16.97 23.48 3.25
CA LYS A 101 -18.40 23.27 3.52
C LYS A 101 -19.24 24.52 3.22
N GLY A 102 -18.78 25.70 3.64
CA GLY A 102 -19.48 26.96 3.33
C GLY A 102 -19.60 27.21 1.82
N LEU A 103 -18.57 26.87 1.05
CA LEU A 103 -18.61 26.94 -0.41
C LEU A 103 -19.60 25.94 -1.03
N ALA A 104 -19.82 24.79 -0.40
CA ALA A 104 -20.79 23.79 -0.87
C ALA A 104 -22.25 24.14 -0.50
N ASP A 105 -22.45 24.92 0.57
CA ASP A 105 -23.77 25.37 1.02
C ASP A 105 -24.25 26.66 0.30
N ASP A 106 -23.34 27.46 -0.30
CA ASP A 106 -23.65 28.69 -1.07
C ASP A 106 -23.96 28.44 -2.56
N GLU A 107 -23.74 27.23 -3.09
CA GLU A 107 -24.01 26.86 -4.51
C GLU A 107 -25.38 26.19 -4.73
N LEU A 108 -26.32 26.28 -3.78
CA LEU A 108 -27.64 25.63 -3.82
C LEU A 108 -28.82 26.60 -3.74
#